data_AF-A0A952TG90-F1
#
_entry.id   AF-A0A952TG90-F1
#
_cell.length_a   1.000
_cell.length_b   1.000
_cell.length_c   1.000
_cell.angle_alpha   90.00
_cell.angle_beta   90.00
_cell.angle_gamma   90.00
#
_symmetry.space_group_name_H-M   'P 1'
#
loop_
_entity.id
_entity.type
_entity.pdbx_description
1 polymer ?
#
loop_
_entity_poly.entity_id
_entity_poly.type
_entity_poly.pdbx_seq_one_letter_code
_entity_poly.pdbx_strand_id
1 'polypeptide(L)'
;MGMLDRYKKKGGFVQLLTLIETSGKQKQDQFLSLIAQENPVWEETIRKKTLTLEKILTWNSTYLSEVLSRVQPLTLATALNGMPKDKVDIILGCLSMTDKRKIQQVIDESKPTPAEINTCIMKIITETRGFISGGILKMDKVDPELMIPENIEEQLSNQSVTRSLGDLTASVSADPDEPKLNFDGPHAAADKTDVKAGSKEEVEFLKKKVNTLVSENNSLKQELSVVRGKLDQIRKIA
;
A
#
# COMPACT_ATOMS: atom_id res chain seq x y z
N MET A 1 17.78 -5.93 12.51
CA MET A 1 16.72 -5.01 12.05
C MET A 1 16.75 -5.03 10.53
N GLY A 2 15.69 -5.54 9.91
CA GLY A 2 15.52 -5.50 8.47
C GLY A 2 15.31 -4.08 7.98
N MET A 3 15.45 -3.86 6.68
CA MET A 3 15.18 -2.57 6.04
C MET A 3 13.73 -2.13 6.28
N LEU A 4 12.80 -3.10 6.22
CA LEU A 4 11.36 -2.87 6.34
C LEU A 4 10.96 -2.41 7.75
N ASP A 5 11.72 -2.77 8.79
CA ASP A 5 11.40 -2.43 10.18
C ASP A 5 11.29 -0.91 10.39
N ARG A 6 12.02 -0.10 9.61
CA ARG A 6 11.97 1.37 9.65
C ARG A 6 10.64 1.94 9.16
N TYR A 7 9.90 1.17 8.36
CA TYR A 7 8.69 1.57 7.66
C TYR A 7 7.41 0.96 8.25
N LYS A 8 7.51 0.04 9.23
CA LYS A 8 6.36 -0.56 9.95
C LYS A 8 5.67 0.37 10.96
N LYS A 9 6.01 1.65 10.96
CA LYS A 9 5.41 2.69 11.80
C LYS A 9 4.34 3.45 11.00
N LYS A 10 3.41 4.13 11.69
CA LYS A 10 2.36 4.94 11.04
C LYS A 10 2.96 5.92 10.01
N GLY A 11 2.48 5.84 8.76
CA GLY A 11 2.95 6.65 7.63
C GLY A 11 4.26 6.18 7.01
N GLY A 12 4.87 5.12 7.53
CA GLY A 12 6.07 4.52 6.98
C GLY A 12 5.83 3.84 5.64
N PHE A 13 4.63 3.30 5.40
CA PHE A 13 4.27 2.75 4.10
C PHE A 13 4.31 3.82 3.01
N VAL A 14 3.73 5.00 3.27
CA VAL A 14 3.75 6.13 2.32
C VAL A 14 5.17 6.62 2.08
N GLN A 15 6.01 6.69 3.13
CA GLN A 15 7.42 7.04 2.98
C GLN A 15 8.18 6.04 2.08
N LEU A 16 7.95 4.75 2.28
CA LEU A 16 8.55 3.70 1.47
C LEU A 16 8.07 3.77 0.01
N LEU A 17 6.76 3.96 -0.19
CA LEU A 17 6.17 4.06 -1.51
C LEU A 17 6.73 5.26 -2.28
N THR A 18 6.78 6.44 -1.66
CA THR A 18 7.39 7.64 -2.27
C THR A 18 8.86 7.42 -2.60
N LEU A 19 9.63 6.77 -1.73
CA LEU A 19 11.03 6.45 -2.00
C LEU A 19 11.18 5.54 -3.23
N ILE A 20 10.32 4.54 -3.37
CA ILE A 20 10.33 3.61 -4.49
C ILE A 20 9.91 4.32 -5.78
N GLU A 21 8.89 5.18 -5.74
CA GLU A 21 8.38 5.93 -6.88
C GLU A 21 9.34 7.01 -7.39
N THR A 22 10.16 7.56 -6.51
CA THR A 22 11.18 8.59 -6.83
C THR A 22 12.57 8.01 -7.08
N SER A 23 12.71 6.67 -7.06
CA SER A 23 13.95 5.98 -7.35
C SER A 23 14.04 5.56 -8.81
N GLY A 24 15.25 5.58 -9.38
CA GLY A 24 15.49 5.01 -10.71
C GLY A 24 15.20 3.51 -10.75
N LYS A 25 14.89 2.99 -11.95
CA LYS A 25 14.38 1.62 -12.16
C LYS A 25 15.21 0.52 -11.47
N GLN A 26 16.53 0.60 -11.60
CA GLN A 26 17.45 -0.37 -10.96
C GLN A 26 17.34 -0.38 -9.43
N LYS A 27 17.23 0.79 -8.79
CA LYS A 27 17.07 0.91 -7.34
C LYS A 27 15.67 0.47 -6.89
N GLN A 28 14.64 0.81 -7.66
CA GLN A 28 13.28 0.33 -7.42
C GLN A 28 13.24 -1.21 -7.41
N ASP A 29 13.84 -1.86 -8.39
CA ASP A 29 13.86 -3.33 -8.48
C ASP A 29 14.67 -3.96 -7.33
N GLN A 30 15.79 -3.34 -6.92
CA GLN A 30 16.54 -3.74 -5.73
C GLN A 30 15.72 -3.63 -4.44
N PHE A 31 15.02 -2.51 -4.24
CA PHE A 31 14.15 -2.33 -3.08
C PHE A 31 13.02 -3.37 -3.06
N LEU A 32 12.35 -3.59 -4.18
CA LEU A 32 11.28 -4.58 -4.27
C LEU A 32 11.80 -6.00 -4.00
N SER A 33 12.98 -6.36 -4.52
CA SER A 33 13.61 -7.66 -4.23
C SER A 33 13.92 -7.84 -2.74
N LEU A 34 14.49 -6.83 -2.09
CA LEU A 34 14.77 -6.87 -0.65
C LEU A 34 13.48 -6.97 0.19
N ILE A 35 12.44 -6.21 -0.19
CA ILE A 35 11.15 -6.26 0.50
C ILE A 35 10.48 -7.62 0.29
N ALA A 36 10.56 -8.21 -0.90
CA ALA A 36 10.02 -9.55 -1.17
C ALA A 36 10.68 -10.61 -0.28
N GLN A 37 11.99 -10.51 -0.04
CA GLN A 37 12.73 -11.42 0.85
C GLN A 37 12.31 -11.25 2.32
N GLU A 38 12.05 -10.02 2.78
CA GLU A 38 11.65 -9.76 4.17
C GLU A 38 10.14 -10.01 4.40
N ASN A 39 9.28 -9.58 3.48
CA ASN A 39 7.83 -9.72 3.56
C ASN A 39 7.17 -9.64 2.16
N PRO A 40 6.75 -10.76 1.57
CA PRO A 40 6.14 -10.77 0.23
C PRO A 40 4.77 -10.06 0.17
N VAL A 41 4.04 -9.98 1.29
CA VAL A 41 2.74 -9.27 1.34
C VAL A 41 2.93 -7.76 1.21
N TRP A 42 3.98 -7.22 1.84
CA TRP A 42 4.36 -5.83 1.68
C TRP A 42 4.75 -5.51 0.25
N GLU A 43 5.55 -6.36 -0.38
CA GLU A 43 5.98 -6.17 -1.76
C GLU A 43 4.78 -6.15 -2.73
N GLU A 44 3.89 -7.14 -2.61
CA GLU A 44 2.68 -7.25 -3.44
C GLU A 44 1.81 -5.99 -3.32
N THR A 45 1.65 -5.51 -2.08
CA THR A 45 0.85 -4.31 -1.79
C THR A 45 1.52 -3.04 -2.33
N ILE A 46 2.83 -2.91 -2.18
CA ILE A 46 3.58 -1.77 -2.76
C ILE A 46 3.41 -1.75 -4.28
N ARG A 47 3.54 -2.88 -4.97
CA ARG A 47 3.34 -2.94 -6.43
C ARG A 47 1.94 -2.50 -6.84
N LYS A 48 0.90 -2.97 -6.13
CA LYS A 48 -0.49 -2.56 -6.39
C LYS A 48 -0.67 -1.05 -6.20
N LYS A 49 -0.14 -0.51 -5.10
CA LYS A 49 -0.27 0.90 -4.74
C LYS A 49 0.68 1.83 -5.50
N THR A 50 1.66 1.31 -6.27
CA THR A 50 2.62 2.13 -7.02
C THR A 50 1.93 2.89 -8.14
N LEU A 51 2.17 4.20 -8.17
CA LEU A 51 1.71 5.13 -9.20
C LEU A 51 2.77 5.25 -10.29
N THR A 52 2.33 5.15 -11.54
CA THR A 52 3.18 5.36 -12.72
C THR A 52 2.58 6.44 -13.59
N LEU A 53 3.41 7.08 -14.42
CA LEU A 53 2.90 8.06 -15.39
C LEU A 53 1.85 7.43 -16.31
N GLU A 54 2.07 6.19 -16.77
CA GLU A 54 1.10 5.48 -17.60
C GLU A 54 -0.26 5.35 -16.93
N LYS A 55 -0.32 5.02 -15.64
CA LYS A 55 -1.59 4.97 -14.87
C LYS A 55 -2.25 6.35 -14.82
N ILE A 56 -1.49 7.42 -14.53
CA ILE A 56 -2.03 8.79 -14.49
C ILE A 56 -2.67 9.16 -15.83
N LEU A 57 -2.03 8.81 -16.94
CA LEU A 57 -2.52 9.12 -18.29
C LEU A 57 -3.76 8.32 -18.70
N THR A 58 -4.12 7.25 -17.98
CA THR A 58 -5.37 6.50 -18.21
C THR A 58 -6.58 7.10 -17.49
N TRP A 59 -6.40 8.08 -16.62
CA TRP A 59 -7.50 8.69 -15.89
C TRP A 59 -8.41 9.51 -16.79
N ASN A 60 -9.66 9.71 -16.35
CA ASN A 60 -10.62 10.56 -17.05
C ASN A 60 -10.05 11.98 -17.26
N SER A 61 -10.38 12.60 -18.39
CA SER A 61 -9.93 13.95 -18.79
C SER A 61 -10.14 15.02 -17.71
N THR A 62 -11.18 14.89 -16.88
CA THR A 62 -11.46 15.79 -15.75
C THR A 62 -10.33 15.75 -14.73
N TYR A 63 -9.98 14.56 -14.22
CA TYR A 63 -8.90 14.37 -13.25
C TYR A 63 -7.54 14.62 -13.86
N LEU A 64 -7.36 14.24 -15.12
CA LEU A 64 -6.13 14.49 -15.86
C LEU A 64 -5.88 15.99 -16.02
N SER A 65 -6.89 16.79 -16.40
CA SER A 65 -6.76 18.25 -16.50
C SER A 65 -6.42 18.90 -15.16
N GLU A 66 -6.96 18.38 -14.05
CA GLU A 66 -6.72 18.90 -12.71
C GLU A 66 -5.27 18.66 -12.22
N VAL A 67 -4.70 17.51 -12.58
CA VAL A 67 -3.29 17.20 -12.29
C VAL A 67 -2.38 18.00 -13.22
N LEU A 68 -2.59 17.90 -14.53
CA LEU A 68 -1.68 18.44 -15.54
C LEU A 68 -1.65 19.97 -15.58
N SER A 69 -2.75 20.65 -15.26
CA SER A 69 -2.79 22.12 -15.20
C SER A 69 -1.92 22.71 -14.09
N ARG A 70 -1.53 21.91 -13.09
CA ARG A 70 -0.66 22.31 -11.98
C ARG A 70 0.81 21.93 -12.21
N VAL A 71 1.08 21.05 -13.17
CA VAL A 71 2.44 20.67 -13.57
C VAL A 71 3.06 21.79 -14.40
N GLN A 72 4.32 22.12 -14.12
CA GLN A 72 5.05 23.12 -14.90
C GLN A 72 5.14 22.70 -16.39
N PRO A 73 4.88 23.60 -17.36
CA PRO A 73 4.89 23.27 -18.79
C PRO A 73 6.19 22.61 -19.30
N LEU A 74 7.34 23.05 -18.79
CA LEU A 74 8.64 22.45 -19.15
C LEU A 74 8.76 20.99 -18.67
N THR A 75 8.30 20.71 -17.44
CA THR A 75 8.30 19.36 -16.87
C THR A 75 7.40 18.45 -17.68
N LEU A 76 6.21 18.92 -18.05
CA LEU A 76 5.28 18.15 -18.86
C LEU A 76 5.81 17.93 -20.28
N ALA A 77 6.33 18.96 -20.94
CA ALA A 77 6.94 18.84 -22.27
C ALA A 77 8.09 17.85 -22.31
N THR A 78 8.97 17.90 -21.30
CA THR A 78 10.10 16.99 -21.18
C THR A 78 9.65 15.55 -20.93
N ALA A 79 8.63 15.34 -20.09
CA ALA A 79 8.11 14.01 -19.79
C ALA A 79 7.33 13.37 -20.96
N LEU A 80 6.69 14.18 -21.80
CA LEU A 80 5.97 13.72 -22.99
C LEU A 80 6.88 13.49 -24.20
N ASN A 81 8.13 13.93 -24.14
CA ASN A 81 9.09 13.76 -25.22
C ASN A 81 9.37 12.26 -25.44
N GLY A 82 9.21 11.79 -26.68
CA GLY A 82 9.36 10.38 -27.05
C GLY A 82 8.09 9.53 -26.90
N MET A 83 6.96 10.09 -26.44
CA MET A 83 5.66 9.40 -26.48
C MET A 83 5.04 9.43 -27.89
N PRO A 84 4.16 8.47 -28.24
CA PRO A 84 3.40 8.52 -29.48
C PRO A 84 2.56 9.80 -29.58
N LYS A 85 2.56 10.44 -30.76
CA LYS A 85 1.86 11.71 -31.00
C LYS A 85 0.38 11.66 -30.60
N ASP A 86 -0.29 10.55 -30.90
CA ASP A 86 -1.70 10.36 -30.56
C ASP A 86 -1.97 10.49 -29.05
N LYS A 87 -1.06 9.96 -28.22
CA LYS A 87 -1.17 10.07 -26.75
C LYS A 87 -0.90 11.50 -26.29
N VAL A 88 0.11 12.15 -26.88
CA VAL A 88 0.44 13.54 -26.58
C VAL A 88 -0.73 14.45 -26.92
N ASP A 89 -1.40 14.26 -28.05
CA ASP A 89 -2.54 15.08 -28.47
C ASP A 89 -3.74 14.97 -27.53
N ILE A 90 -4.04 13.76 -27.02
CA ILE A 90 -5.08 13.55 -26.00
C ILE A 90 -4.76 14.33 -24.72
N ILE A 91 -3.50 14.27 -24.29
CA ILE A 91 -3.01 14.94 -23.08
C ILE A 91 -3.07 16.46 -23.26
N LEU A 92 -2.60 16.97 -24.40
CA LEU A 92 -2.65 18.39 -24.74
C LEU A 92 -4.10 18.89 -24.91
N GLY A 93 -5.03 18.01 -25.29
CA GLY A 93 -6.46 18.32 -25.35
C GLY A 93 -7.10 18.60 -23.99
N CYS A 94 -6.46 18.17 -22.89
CA CYS A 94 -6.93 18.43 -21.52
C CYS A 94 -6.45 19.76 -20.94
N LEU A 95 -5.63 20.52 -21.70
CA LEU A 95 -4.99 21.75 -21.24
C LEU A 95 -5.55 22.99 -21.93
N SER A 96 -5.25 24.16 -21.36
CA SER A 96 -5.57 25.44 -21.99
C SER A 96 -4.81 25.60 -23.33
N MET A 97 -5.38 26.36 -24.27
CA MET A 97 -4.70 26.66 -25.55
C MET A 97 -3.32 27.29 -25.36
N THR A 98 -3.17 28.12 -24.32
CA THR A 98 -1.90 28.77 -23.98
C THR A 98 -0.86 27.74 -23.55
N ASP A 99 -1.21 26.80 -22.68
CA ASP A 99 -0.27 25.79 -22.18
C ASP A 99 0.05 24.77 -23.26
N LYS A 100 -0.95 24.36 -24.05
CA LYS A 100 -0.75 23.50 -25.21
C LYS A 100 0.29 24.09 -26.17
N ARG A 101 0.19 25.38 -26.49
CA ARG A 101 1.15 26.06 -27.36
C ARG A 101 2.56 26.07 -26.77
N LYS A 102 2.69 26.39 -25.48
CA LYS A 102 4.00 26.40 -24.78
C LYS A 102 4.63 25.02 -24.74
N ILE A 103 3.85 23.99 -24.41
CA ILE A 103 4.33 22.61 -24.32
C ILE A 103 4.77 22.11 -25.69
N GLN A 104 3.97 22.37 -26.74
CA GLN A 104 4.31 21.95 -28.10
C GLN A 104 5.61 22.62 -28.58
N GLN A 105 5.76 23.92 -28.34
CA GLN A 105 6.99 24.63 -28.68
C GLN A 105 8.22 23.99 -28.02
N VAL A 106 8.12 23.65 -26.72
CA VAL A 106 9.23 23.01 -26.00
C VAL A 106 9.50 21.59 -26.51
N ILE A 107 8.48 20.83 -26.90
CA ILE A 107 8.64 19.49 -27.48
C ILE A 107 9.39 19.57 -28.82
N ASP A 108 9.07 20.57 -29.65
CA ASP A 108 9.67 20.72 -30.97
C ASP A 108 11.12 21.24 -30.91
N GLU A 109 11.43 22.08 -29.92
CA GLU A 109 12.76 22.69 -29.72
C GLU A 109 13.71 21.82 -28.89
N SER A 110 13.19 20.99 -27.98
CA SER A 110 13.99 20.24 -27.00
C SER A 110 14.19 18.78 -27.39
N LYS A 111 15.42 18.28 -27.16
CA LYS A 111 15.78 16.86 -27.26
C LYS A 111 16.34 16.41 -25.90
N PRO A 112 15.46 16.23 -24.90
CA PRO A 112 15.89 15.86 -23.56
C PRO A 112 16.51 14.46 -23.56
N THR A 113 17.49 14.29 -22.70
CA THR A 113 18.12 13.00 -22.41
C THR A 113 17.15 12.08 -21.66
N PRO A 114 17.33 10.74 -21.74
CA PRO A 114 16.51 9.81 -20.96
C PRO A 114 16.52 10.07 -19.45
N ALA A 115 17.62 10.64 -18.91
CA ALA A 115 17.71 11.01 -17.51
C ALA A 115 16.82 12.21 -17.15
N GLU A 116 16.74 13.20 -18.03
CA GLU A 116 15.86 14.38 -17.85
C GLU A 116 14.39 14.00 -17.96
N ILE A 117 14.05 13.12 -18.91
CA ILE A 117 12.70 12.55 -19.05
C ILE A 117 12.30 11.86 -17.74
N ASN A 118 13.13 10.94 -17.24
CA ASN A 118 12.86 10.24 -15.98
C ASN A 118 12.71 11.19 -14.80
N THR A 119 13.55 12.22 -14.72
CA THR A 119 13.47 13.22 -13.65
C THR A 119 12.13 13.97 -13.70
N CYS A 120 11.66 14.34 -14.89
CA CYS A 120 10.38 15.02 -15.06
C CYS A 120 9.19 14.09 -14.77
N ILE A 121 9.28 12.82 -15.14
CA ILE A 121 8.30 11.80 -14.77
C ILE A 121 8.18 11.68 -13.24
N MET A 122 9.32 11.60 -12.53
CA MET A 122 9.33 11.55 -11.06
C MET A 122 8.70 12.78 -10.43
N LYS A 123 8.92 13.98 -11.00
CA LYS A 123 8.26 15.22 -10.55
C LYS A 123 6.75 15.15 -10.71
N ILE A 124 6.25 14.69 -11.86
CA ILE A 124 4.80 14.53 -12.11
C ILE A 124 4.19 13.57 -11.08
N ILE A 125 4.83 12.42 -10.83
CA ILE A 125 4.36 11.44 -9.84
C ILE A 125 4.34 12.06 -8.44
N THR A 126 5.39 12.80 -8.07
CA THR A 126 5.49 13.46 -6.76
C THR A 126 4.40 14.51 -6.56
N GLU A 127 4.14 15.35 -7.56
CA GLU A 127 3.07 16.35 -7.51
C GLU A 127 1.69 15.68 -7.43
N THR A 128 1.49 14.62 -8.21
CA THR A 128 0.23 13.85 -8.18
C THR A 128 -0.02 13.23 -6.80
N ARG A 129 1.01 12.66 -6.17
CA ARG A 129 0.95 12.18 -4.78
C ARG A 129 0.65 13.32 -3.80
N GLY A 130 1.22 14.49 -4.02
CA GLY A 130 0.89 15.72 -3.30
C GLY A 130 -0.61 16.02 -3.34
N PHE A 131 -1.22 16.01 -4.53
CA PHE A 131 -2.67 16.26 -4.69
C PHE A 131 -3.55 15.21 -4.04
N ILE A 132 -3.13 13.95 -4.04
CA ILE A 132 -3.82 12.86 -3.34
C ILE A 132 -3.78 13.11 -1.83
N SER A 133 -2.59 13.35 -1.27
CA SER A 133 -2.42 13.59 0.17
C SER A 133 -3.09 14.87 0.67
N GLY A 134 -3.18 15.89 -0.19
CA GLY A 134 -3.86 17.15 0.08
C GLY A 134 -5.39 17.08 -0.07
N GLY A 135 -5.95 15.93 -0.45
CA GLY A 135 -7.39 15.74 -0.64
C GLY A 135 -7.99 16.45 -1.85
N ILE A 136 -7.13 17.00 -2.72
CA ILE A 136 -7.52 17.65 -3.97
C ILE A 136 -8.01 16.57 -4.95
N LEU A 137 -7.23 15.50 -5.08
CA LEU A 137 -7.59 14.33 -5.88
C LEU A 137 -8.18 13.23 -5.00
N LYS A 138 -9.48 12.99 -5.12
CA LYS A 138 -10.17 11.91 -4.38
C LYS A 138 -9.99 10.58 -5.09
N MET A 139 -9.00 9.78 -4.66
CA MET A 139 -8.69 8.49 -5.28
C MET A 139 -9.87 7.51 -5.29
N ASP A 140 -10.83 7.64 -4.36
CA ASP A 140 -12.08 6.86 -4.35
C ASP A 140 -12.86 6.94 -5.67
N LYS A 141 -12.73 8.05 -6.41
CA LYS A 141 -13.43 8.29 -7.68
C LYS A 141 -12.54 8.12 -8.91
N VAL A 142 -11.23 8.16 -8.73
CA VAL A 142 -10.26 8.11 -9.82
C VAL A 142 -9.77 6.68 -10.03
N ASP A 143 -9.26 6.08 -8.97
CA ASP A 143 -8.72 4.73 -8.94
C ASP A 143 -8.69 4.23 -7.48
N PRO A 144 -9.73 3.49 -7.04
CA PRO A 144 -9.81 2.96 -5.68
C PRO A 144 -8.63 2.03 -5.33
N GLU A 145 -8.02 1.36 -6.32
CA GLU A 145 -6.90 0.46 -6.06
C GLU A 145 -5.66 1.21 -5.62
N LEU A 146 -5.49 2.48 -5.97
CA LEU A 146 -4.36 3.30 -5.55
C LEU A 146 -4.55 4.00 -4.20
N MET A 147 -5.75 3.90 -3.61
CA MET A 147 -6.04 4.47 -2.28
C MET A 147 -5.21 3.76 -1.20
N ILE A 148 -4.57 4.52 -0.32
CA ILE A 148 -3.77 3.98 0.79
C ILE A 148 -4.57 4.18 2.09
N PRO A 149 -5.06 3.11 2.73
CA PRO A 149 -5.72 3.22 4.03
C PRO A 149 -4.78 3.75 5.11
N GLU A 150 -5.30 4.51 6.07
CA GLU A 150 -4.49 5.04 7.20
C GLU A 150 -3.91 3.95 8.10
N ASN A 151 -4.50 2.77 8.11
CA ASN A 151 -4.10 1.60 8.90
C ASN A 151 -3.43 0.51 8.05
N ILE A 152 -2.89 0.86 6.87
CA ILE A 152 -2.29 -0.12 5.96
C ILE A 152 -1.16 -0.91 6.62
N GLU A 153 -0.32 -0.29 7.45
CA GLU A 153 0.79 -0.99 8.13
C GLU A 153 0.27 -2.06 9.12
N GLU A 154 -0.82 -1.79 9.82
CA GLU A 154 -1.46 -2.73 10.75
C GLU A 154 -2.13 -3.88 9.97
N GLN A 155 -2.81 -3.56 8.86
CA GLN A 155 -3.42 -4.56 7.98
C GLN A 155 -2.37 -5.52 7.41
N LEU A 156 -1.24 -5.00 6.94
CA LEU A 156 -0.16 -5.80 6.40
C LEU A 156 0.51 -6.66 7.48
N SER A 157 0.66 -6.13 8.69
CA SER A 157 1.20 -6.88 9.82
C SER A 157 0.29 -8.06 10.19
N ASN A 158 -1.02 -7.86 10.22
CA ASN A 158 -2.00 -8.91 10.52
C ASN A 158 -2.12 -9.94 9.39
N GLN A 159 -2.08 -9.50 8.13
CA GLN A 159 -2.16 -10.36 6.95
C GLN A 159 -0.91 -11.24 6.79
N SER A 160 0.25 -10.74 7.18
CA SER A 160 1.48 -11.53 7.24
C SER A 160 1.36 -12.68 8.24
N VAL A 161 0.72 -12.45 9.39
CA VAL A 161 0.50 -13.47 10.42
C VAL A 161 -0.50 -14.53 9.92
N THR A 162 -1.60 -14.13 9.27
CA THR A 162 -2.60 -15.10 8.77
C THR A 162 -2.10 -15.96 7.61
N ARG A 163 -1.28 -15.43 6.69
CA ARG A 163 -0.63 -16.27 5.66
C ARG A 163 0.37 -17.27 6.29
N SER A 164 1.13 -16.84 7.30
CA SER A 164 2.05 -17.73 8.01
C SER A 164 1.34 -18.87 8.76
N LEU A 165 0.12 -18.63 9.23
CA LEU A 165 -0.73 -19.64 9.89
C LEU A 165 -1.47 -20.55 8.90
N GLY A 166 -1.89 -20.02 7.75
CA GLY A 166 -2.55 -20.80 6.70
C GLY A 166 -1.64 -21.83 6.02
N ASP A 167 -0.33 -21.58 6.00
CA ASP A 167 0.66 -22.52 5.46
C ASP A 167 0.92 -23.73 6.40
N LEU A 168 0.57 -23.61 7.69
CA LEU A 168 0.63 -24.73 8.64
C LEU A 168 -0.60 -25.65 8.56
N THR A 169 -1.72 -25.18 7.99
CA THR A 169 -2.92 -26.01 7.79
C THR A 169 -3.03 -26.58 6.39
N ALA A 170 -2.30 -26.04 5.41
CA ALA A 170 -2.27 -26.55 4.04
C ALA A 170 -1.44 -27.85 3.86
N SER A 171 -0.64 -28.24 4.85
CA SER A 171 0.08 -29.53 4.87
C SER A 171 -0.77 -30.71 5.39
N VAL A 172 -2.07 -30.50 5.61
CA VAL A 172 -3.03 -31.58 5.93
C VAL A 172 -4.09 -31.65 4.82
N SER A 173 -3.65 -31.99 3.62
CA SER A 173 -4.55 -32.31 2.51
C SER A 173 -5.11 -33.72 2.71
N ALA A 174 -6.32 -33.76 3.28
CA ALA A 174 -7.45 -34.65 2.99
C ALA A 174 -7.17 -36.12 2.60
N ASP A 175 -7.29 -37.01 3.58
CA ASP A 175 -7.88 -38.34 3.41
C ASP A 175 -9.26 -38.35 4.13
N PRO A 176 -10.34 -38.83 3.50
CA PRO A 176 -11.67 -38.87 4.10
C PRO A 176 -11.88 -40.22 4.78
N ASP A 177 -11.34 -40.40 5.98
CA ASP A 177 -11.83 -41.42 6.90
C ASP A 177 -11.80 -40.85 8.32
N GLU A 178 -12.98 -40.74 8.92
CA GLU A 178 -13.17 -40.30 10.30
C GLU A 178 -12.40 -41.22 11.26
N PRO A 179 -11.76 -40.63 12.30
CA PRO A 179 -11.80 -41.30 13.58
C PRO A 179 -12.29 -40.34 14.67
N LYS A 180 -13.37 -40.77 15.33
CA LYS A 180 -13.89 -40.21 16.57
C LYS A 180 -12.78 -40.13 17.61
N LEU A 181 -12.54 -38.94 18.15
CA LEU A 181 -11.66 -38.73 19.31
C LEU A 181 -12.35 -39.26 20.57
N ASN A 182 -11.97 -40.47 20.98
CA ASN A 182 -12.29 -40.99 22.32
C ASN A 182 -11.29 -40.41 23.34
N PHE A 183 -11.82 -39.80 24.38
CA PHE A 183 -11.08 -39.23 25.51
C PHE A 183 -11.33 -40.12 26.74
N ASP A 184 -10.59 -41.22 26.86
CA ASP A 184 -10.57 -42.02 28.10
C ASP A 184 -9.30 -42.86 28.25
N GLY A 185 -8.55 -42.60 29.32
CA GLY A 185 -7.66 -43.56 29.99
C GLY A 185 -6.15 -43.54 29.67
N PRO A 186 -5.27 -43.95 30.63
CA PRO A 186 -3.99 -43.29 30.86
C PRO A 186 -2.72 -44.16 30.72
N HIS A 187 -1.58 -43.45 30.72
CA HIS A 187 -0.20 -43.86 31.05
C HIS A 187 0.68 -44.65 30.06
N ALA A 188 1.78 -43.96 29.72
CA ALA A 188 3.17 -44.42 29.68
C ALA A 188 3.66 -45.26 28.48
N ALA A 189 4.52 -44.65 27.66
CA ALA A 189 5.97 -44.84 27.76
C ALA A 189 6.69 -43.81 26.88
N ALA A 190 7.85 -43.39 27.34
CA ALA A 190 8.66 -42.32 26.77
C ALA A 190 9.38 -42.74 25.49
N ASP A 191 9.49 -41.82 24.53
CA ASP A 191 10.79 -41.55 23.95
C ASP A 191 10.94 -40.04 23.70
N LYS A 192 12.06 -39.49 24.19
CA LYS A 192 12.37 -38.06 24.20
C LYS A 192 13.50 -37.82 23.22
N THR A 193 13.25 -37.03 22.19
CA THR A 193 14.28 -36.20 21.56
C THR A 193 13.72 -34.81 21.26
N ASP A 194 14.14 -33.88 22.11
CA ASP A 194 14.30 -32.43 21.95
C ASP A 194 13.39 -31.64 20.98
N VAL A 195 12.37 -30.97 21.53
CA VAL A 195 11.88 -29.68 21.02
C VAL A 195 11.73 -28.68 22.17
N LYS A 196 12.75 -27.81 22.24
CA LYS A 196 12.78 -26.39 22.67
C LYS A 196 11.97 -25.95 23.89
N ALA A 197 12.70 -25.53 24.92
CA ALA A 197 12.26 -24.67 26.02
C ALA A 197 11.63 -23.32 25.58
N GLY A 198 11.78 -22.90 24.31
CA GLY A 198 11.18 -21.66 23.79
C GLY A 198 9.65 -21.67 23.62
N SER A 199 9.03 -22.85 23.47
CA SER A 199 7.59 -22.92 23.19
C SER A 199 6.69 -22.66 24.40
N LYS A 200 7.18 -22.87 25.63
CA LYS A 200 6.39 -22.58 26.85
C LYS A 200 6.36 -21.08 27.19
N GLU A 201 7.50 -20.41 27.10
CA GLU A 201 7.59 -18.96 27.32
C GLU A 201 6.82 -18.18 26.25
N GLU A 202 6.88 -18.63 25.00
CA GLU A 202 6.11 -18.04 23.91
C GLU A 202 4.60 -18.23 24.11
N VAL A 203 4.15 -19.40 24.58
CA VAL A 203 2.75 -19.65 24.93
C VAL A 203 2.29 -18.79 26.11
N GLU A 204 3.12 -18.58 27.12
CA GLU A 204 2.79 -17.69 28.24
C GLU A 204 2.74 -16.21 27.83
N PHE A 205 3.68 -15.77 26.98
CA PHE A 205 3.67 -14.42 26.42
C PHE A 205 2.42 -14.18 25.54
N LEU A 206 2.08 -15.14 24.69
CA LEU A 206 0.87 -15.09 23.85
C LEU A 206 -0.40 -15.07 24.70
N LYS A 207 -0.51 -15.89 25.76
CA LYS A 207 -1.64 -15.83 26.70
C LYS A 207 -1.76 -14.47 27.36
N LYS A 208 -0.65 -13.88 27.79
CA LYS A 208 -0.65 -12.54 28.40
C LYS A 208 -1.11 -11.48 27.41
N LYS A 209 -0.65 -11.55 26.16
CA LYS A 209 -1.02 -10.60 25.10
C LYS A 209 -2.49 -10.75 24.66
N VAL A 210 -3.00 -11.98 24.59
CA VAL A 210 -4.42 -12.25 24.34
C VAL A 210 -5.28 -11.65 25.45
N ASN A 211 -4.91 -11.83 26.72
CA ASN A 211 -5.65 -11.24 27.84
C ASN A 211 -5.64 -9.70 27.80
N THR A 212 -4.50 -9.07 27.46
CA THR A 212 -4.43 -7.61 27.28
C THR A 212 -5.33 -7.14 26.14
N LEU A 213 -5.29 -7.79 24.98
CA LEU A 213 -6.13 -7.44 23.84
C LEU A 213 -7.62 -7.65 24.12
N VAL A 214 -8.00 -8.68 24.87
CA VAL A 214 -9.38 -8.90 25.31
C VAL A 214 -9.84 -7.76 26.22
N SER A 215 -8.98 -7.31 27.15
CA SER A 215 -9.28 -6.18 28.02
C SER A 215 -9.45 -4.87 27.22
N GLU A 216 -8.55 -4.58 26.28
CA GLU A 216 -8.63 -3.39 25.43
C GLU A 216 -9.85 -3.42 24.52
N ASN A 217 -10.19 -4.58 23.94
CA ASN A 217 -11.38 -4.74 23.11
C ASN A 217 -12.66 -4.52 23.90
N ASN A 218 -12.71 -4.96 25.16
CA ASN A 218 -13.83 -4.67 26.05
C ASN A 218 -13.93 -3.17 26.38
N SER A 219 -12.80 -2.50 26.62
CA SER A 219 -12.75 -1.04 26.83
C SER A 219 -13.27 -0.28 25.61
N LEU A 220 -12.79 -0.64 24.41
CA LEU A 220 -13.20 -0.01 23.16
C LEU A 220 -14.68 -0.23 22.85
N LYS A 221 -15.23 -1.41 23.15
CA LYS A 221 -16.68 -1.67 23.03
C LYS A 221 -17.50 -0.79 23.96
N GLN A 222 -17.01 -0.57 25.19
CA GLN A 222 -17.66 0.32 26.14
C GLN A 222 -17.64 1.77 25.65
N GLU A 223 -16.49 2.25 25.15
CA GLU A 223 -16.37 3.59 24.55
C GLU A 223 -17.27 3.76 23.33
N LEU A 224 -17.32 2.77 22.42
CA LEU A 224 -18.24 2.76 21.28
C LEU A 224 -19.70 2.82 21.72
N SER A 225 -20.08 2.11 22.78
CA SER A 225 -21.43 2.17 23.34
C SER A 225 -21.76 3.56 23.86
N VAL A 226 -20.83 4.22 24.56
CA VAL A 226 -21.01 5.58 25.08
C VAL A 226 -21.12 6.60 23.96
N VAL A 227 -20.26 6.51 22.94
CA VAL A 227 -20.28 7.42 21.78
C VAL A 227 -21.57 7.25 20.98
N ARG A 228 -22.01 6.01 20.74
CA ARG A 228 -23.30 5.75 20.09
C ARG A 228 -24.48 6.32 20.89
N GLY A 229 -24.49 6.13 22.21
CA GLY A 229 -25.51 6.71 23.09
C GLY A 229 -25.55 8.25 23.01
N LYS A 230 -24.39 8.91 22.98
CA LYS A 230 -24.30 10.37 22.80
C LYS A 230 -24.77 10.80 21.41
N LEU A 231 -24.43 10.04 20.36
CA LEU A 231 -24.86 10.32 18.99
C LEU A 231 -26.40 10.21 18.86
N ASP A 232 -27.00 9.20 19.47
CA ASP A 232 -28.45 9.02 19.48
C ASP A 232 -29.16 10.11 20.31
N GLN A 233 -28.55 10.58 21.39
CA GLN A 233 -29.06 11.71 22.16
C GLN A 233 -29.02 13.02 21.35
N ILE A 234 -27.94 13.26 20.59
CA ILE A 234 -27.83 14.42 19.68
C ILE A 234 -28.90 14.33 18.58
N ARG A 235 -29.12 13.15 18.00
CA ARG A 235 -30.17 12.92 16.98
C ARG A 235 -31.60 13.06 17.48
N LYS A 236 -31.83 12.98 18.80
CA LYS A 236 -33.16 13.21 19.39
C LYS A 236 -33.43 14.68 19.71
N ILE A 237 -32.39 15.52 19.73
CA ILE A 237 -32.46 16.95 20.07
C ILE A 237 -32.42 17.82 18.79
N ALA A 238 -31.80 17.32 17.72
CA ALA A 238 -31.84 17.90 16.37
C ALA A 238 -33.08 17.43 15.59
#